data_AF-A0A5C6RGD5-F1
#
_entry.id   AF-A0A5C6RGD5-F1
#
_cell.length_a   1.000
_cell.length_b   1.000
_cell.length_c   1.000
_cell.angle_alpha   90.00
_cell.angle_beta   90.00
_cell.angle_gamma   90.00
#
_symmetry.space_group_name_H-M   'P 1'
#
loop_
_entity.id
_entity.type
_entity.pdbx_description
1 polymer ?
#
loop_
_entity_poly.entity_id
_entity_poly.type
_entity_poly.pdbx_seq_one_letter_code
_entity_poly.pdbx_strand_id
1 'polypeptide(L)'
;MWARLKATIKHSRSQAKEQTIGRRRLKSQIKDRDAKIARQDAEIARLRKIAEPEKVFNHSYPAQMMVLAVYIVVHAGGSLRCAAKSAAFFAQMMGWPLYGKPSPTTIRNWVLRCGYYALEYTRDLQGDYVVIIDESIQIGKEKLLLMLGVKVDAGQCYSAPLCGLDAEVLGMEVQKSWTGPFIARFIQDNLSRYPGLKLKYAVSDQGTSLLAAMRSLSLPRASDCSHVMMNAVKDIFGQDEALS
;
A
#
# COMPACT_ATOMS: atom_id res chain seq x y z
N MET A 1 17.48 14.76 -89.43
CA MET A 1 16.26 15.17 -88.68
C MET A 1 15.67 14.01 -87.86
N TRP A 2 15.54 12.81 -88.43
CA TRP A 2 14.92 11.63 -87.79
C TRP A 2 15.66 11.06 -86.55
N ALA A 3 17.00 11.06 -86.56
CA ALA A 3 17.81 10.56 -85.44
C ALA A 3 17.66 11.42 -84.16
N ARG A 4 17.57 12.76 -84.32
CA ARG A 4 17.26 13.68 -83.21
C ARG A 4 15.89 13.41 -82.61
N LEU A 5 14.87 13.18 -83.46
CA LEU A 5 13.51 12.88 -83.00
C LEU A 5 13.45 11.59 -82.18
N LYS A 6 14.13 10.52 -82.63
CA LYS A 6 14.23 9.25 -81.88
C LYS A 6 14.93 9.42 -80.53
N ALA A 7 16.00 10.21 -80.47
CA ALA A 7 16.71 10.50 -79.22
C ALA A 7 15.80 11.26 -78.23
N THR A 8 15.06 12.26 -78.70
CA THR A 8 14.10 13.02 -77.88
C THR A 8 12.99 12.13 -77.33
N ILE A 9 12.41 11.24 -78.15
CA ILE A 9 11.38 10.29 -77.71
C ILE A 9 11.93 9.32 -76.66
N LYS A 10 13.15 8.79 -76.86
CA LYS A 10 13.80 7.90 -75.89
C LYS A 10 14.05 8.60 -74.56
N HIS A 11 14.53 9.85 -74.59
CA HIS A 11 14.76 10.65 -73.40
C HIS A 11 13.45 10.96 -72.64
N SER A 12 12.41 11.37 -73.36
CA SER A 12 11.08 11.63 -72.78
C SER A 12 10.47 10.39 -72.14
N ARG A 13 10.59 9.21 -72.77
CA ARG A 13 10.14 7.93 -72.19
C ARG A 13 10.94 7.55 -70.93
N SER A 14 12.25 7.80 -70.92
CA SER A 14 13.10 7.57 -69.74
C SER A 14 12.68 8.46 -68.57
N GLN A 15 12.50 9.76 -68.83
CA GLN A 15 12.02 10.71 -67.82
C GLN A 15 10.62 10.35 -67.29
N ALA A 16 9.69 9.97 -68.16
CA ALA A 16 8.34 9.55 -67.74
C ALA A 16 8.37 8.30 -66.85
N LYS A 17 9.27 7.35 -67.15
CA LYS A 17 9.48 6.14 -66.33
C LYS A 17 10.07 6.50 -64.96
N GLU A 18 11.09 7.34 -64.91
CA GLU A 18 11.69 7.83 -63.65
C GLU A 18 10.67 8.60 -62.80
N GLN A 19 9.88 9.49 -63.41
CA GLN A 19 8.80 10.20 -62.71
C GLN A 19 7.75 9.24 -62.14
N THR A 20 7.39 8.19 -62.89
CA THR A 20 6.42 7.18 -62.43
C THR A 20 6.96 6.39 -61.23
N ILE A 21 8.23 5.97 -61.29
CA ILE A 21 8.90 5.28 -60.18
C ILE A 21 9.00 6.21 -58.96
N GLY A 22 9.39 7.47 -59.16
CA GLY A 22 9.46 8.49 -58.13
C GLY A 22 8.10 8.73 -57.45
N ARG A 23 7.03 8.88 -58.23
CA ARG A 23 5.66 9.01 -57.71
C ARG A 23 5.21 7.79 -56.90
N ARG A 24 5.50 6.57 -57.37
CA ARG A 24 5.17 5.34 -56.64
C ARG A 24 5.94 5.25 -55.32
N ARG A 25 7.23 5.60 -55.31
CA ARG A 25 8.06 5.64 -54.11
C ARG A 25 7.53 6.67 -53.11
N LEU A 26 7.23 7.88 -53.55
CA LEU A 26 6.63 8.93 -52.72
C LEU A 26 5.28 8.48 -52.15
N LYS A 27 4.43 7.85 -52.96
CA LYS A 27 3.13 7.31 -52.50
C LYS A 27 3.30 6.24 -51.42
N SER A 28 4.28 5.35 -51.56
CA SER A 28 4.61 4.34 -50.54
C SER A 28 5.11 5.01 -49.27
N GLN A 29 6.05 5.97 -49.38
CA GLN A 29 6.60 6.70 -48.24
C GLN A 29 5.52 7.48 -47.47
N ILE A 30 4.58 8.11 -48.18
CA ILE A 30 3.43 8.78 -47.57
C ILE A 30 2.57 7.76 -46.82
N LYS A 31 2.23 6.62 -47.45
CA LYS A 31 1.44 5.57 -46.80
C LYS A 31 2.10 5.06 -45.52
N ASP A 32 3.40 4.79 -45.55
CA ASP A 32 4.14 4.29 -44.38
C ASP A 32 4.22 5.33 -43.26
N ARG A 33 4.41 6.61 -43.64
CA ARG A 33 4.39 7.74 -42.72
C ARG A 33 3.02 7.91 -42.07
N ASP A 34 1.94 7.87 -42.84
CA ASP A 34 0.58 8.04 -42.34
C ASP A 34 0.19 6.88 -41.42
N ALA A 35 0.61 5.65 -41.74
CA ALA A 35 0.45 4.49 -40.86
C ALA A 35 1.28 4.60 -39.56
N LYS A 36 2.44 5.26 -39.60
CA LYS A 36 3.23 5.56 -38.39
C LYS A 36 2.55 6.63 -37.53
N ILE A 37 2.07 7.71 -38.15
CA ILE A 37 1.33 8.79 -37.47
C ILE A 37 0.09 8.20 -36.77
N ALA A 38 -0.73 7.42 -37.49
CA ALA A 38 -1.92 6.79 -36.90
C ALA A 38 -1.60 5.91 -35.68
N ARG A 39 -0.50 5.15 -35.71
CA ARG A 39 -0.04 4.35 -34.57
C ARG A 39 0.40 5.23 -33.40
N GLN A 40 1.14 6.30 -33.67
CA GLN A 40 1.60 7.23 -32.64
C GLN A 40 0.43 8.00 -32.01
N ASP A 41 -0.54 8.43 -32.81
CA ASP A 41 -1.75 9.11 -32.32
C ASP A 41 -2.59 8.20 -31.43
N ALA A 42 -2.74 6.93 -31.80
CA ALA A 42 -3.42 5.94 -30.97
C ALA A 42 -2.72 5.73 -29.62
N GLU A 43 -1.39 5.64 -29.62
CA GLU A 43 -0.62 5.50 -28.38
C GLU A 43 -0.66 6.77 -27.53
N ILE A 44 -0.57 7.96 -28.13
CA ILE A 44 -0.72 9.24 -27.42
C ILE A 44 -2.12 9.34 -26.79
N ALA A 45 -3.18 8.95 -27.51
CA ALA A 45 -4.54 8.95 -26.97
C ALA A 45 -4.66 8.01 -25.77
N ARG A 46 -4.07 6.82 -25.85
CA ARG A 46 -4.02 5.87 -24.73
C ARG A 46 -3.26 6.44 -23.54
N LEU A 47 -2.07 7.00 -23.75
CA LEU A 47 -1.25 7.57 -22.68
C LEU A 47 -1.91 8.77 -22.01
N ARG A 48 -2.58 9.64 -22.79
CA ARG A 48 -3.37 10.76 -22.25
C ARG A 48 -4.48 10.26 -21.34
N LYS A 49 -5.21 9.23 -21.75
CA LYS A 49 -6.27 8.62 -20.93
C LYS A 49 -5.73 8.07 -19.60
N ILE A 50 -4.54 7.48 -19.60
CA ILE A 50 -3.90 6.98 -18.37
C ILE A 50 -3.44 8.15 -17.48
N ALA A 51 -2.98 9.24 -18.08
CA ALA A 51 -2.51 10.44 -17.38
C ALA A 51 -3.63 11.39 -16.94
N GLU A 52 -4.90 11.08 -17.23
CA GLU A 52 -6.03 11.91 -16.81
C GLU A 52 -6.25 11.82 -15.29
N PRO A 53 -6.54 12.95 -14.63
CA PRO A 53 -6.79 12.98 -13.20
C PRO A 53 -8.09 12.23 -12.87
N GLU A 54 -8.02 11.19 -12.05
CA GLU A 54 -9.17 10.37 -11.72
C GLU A 54 -9.98 11.04 -10.60
N LYS A 55 -11.20 11.48 -10.92
CA LYS A 55 -12.08 12.14 -9.95
C LYS A 55 -12.62 11.14 -8.93
N VAL A 56 -12.34 11.40 -7.65
CA VAL A 56 -12.94 10.66 -6.54
C VAL A 56 -14.24 11.35 -6.09
N PHE A 57 -15.30 10.56 -5.88
CA PHE A 57 -16.59 11.08 -5.43
C PHE A 57 -16.44 11.92 -4.14
N ASN A 58 -17.04 13.11 -4.12
CA ASN A 58 -16.97 14.07 -3.01
C ASN A 58 -15.55 14.52 -2.58
N HIS A 59 -14.56 14.43 -3.46
CA HIS A 59 -13.21 14.94 -3.22
C HIS A 59 -12.78 15.95 -4.28
N SER A 60 -11.98 16.93 -3.85
CA SER A 60 -11.43 17.98 -4.72
C SER A 60 -10.12 17.59 -5.40
N TYR A 61 -9.49 16.52 -4.94
CA TYR A 61 -8.20 16.03 -5.44
C TYR A 61 -8.38 14.68 -6.14
N PRO A 62 -7.60 14.42 -7.20
CA PRO A 62 -7.68 13.17 -7.93
C PRO A 62 -7.07 12.00 -7.15
N ALA A 63 -7.51 10.78 -7.47
CA ALA A 63 -7.11 9.57 -6.77
C ALA A 63 -5.58 9.40 -6.72
N GLN A 64 -4.89 9.72 -7.82
CA GLN A 64 -3.44 9.60 -7.92
C GLN A 64 -2.71 10.48 -6.90
N MET A 65 -3.17 11.72 -6.67
CA MET A 65 -2.59 12.59 -5.63
C MET A 65 -2.85 12.06 -4.24
N MET A 66 -4.06 11.54 -3.99
CA MET A 66 -4.44 10.96 -2.70
C MET A 66 -3.58 9.74 -2.37
N VAL A 67 -3.45 8.81 -3.32
CA VAL A 67 -2.65 7.57 -3.19
C VAL A 67 -1.18 7.91 -2.95
N LEU A 68 -0.60 8.83 -3.73
CA LEU A 68 0.79 9.25 -3.53
C LEU A 68 1.02 9.83 -2.13
N ALA A 69 0.11 10.69 -1.66
CA ALA A 69 0.23 11.29 -0.34
C ALA A 69 0.12 10.25 0.78
N VAL A 70 -0.83 9.30 0.67
CA VAL A 70 -0.98 8.20 1.63
C VAL A 70 0.25 7.30 1.62
N TYR A 71 0.77 6.94 0.45
CA TYR A 71 1.99 6.12 0.32
C TYR A 71 3.18 6.77 1.01
N ILE A 72 3.41 8.07 0.79
CA ILE A 72 4.51 8.80 1.40
C ILE A 72 4.43 8.72 2.93
N VAL A 73 3.23 8.88 3.50
CA VAL A 73 3.04 8.89 4.95
C VAL A 73 3.17 7.48 5.54
N VAL A 74 2.49 6.50 4.94
CA VAL A 74 2.35 5.16 5.53
C VAL A 74 3.55 4.26 5.23
N HIS A 75 4.09 4.32 4.01
CA HIS A 75 5.13 3.39 3.57
C HIS A 75 6.51 4.02 3.49
N ALA A 76 6.62 5.32 3.21
CA ALA A 76 7.90 6.02 3.12
C ALA A 76 8.30 6.78 4.40
N GLY A 77 7.47 6.76 5.45
CA GLY A 77 7.74 7.48 6.71
C GLY A 77 7.79 9.01 6.58
N GLY A 78 7.26 9.56 5.50
CA GLY A 78 7.29 10.98 5.21
C GLY A 78 6.29 11.78 6.03
N SER A 79 6.67 12.99 6.45
CA SER A 79 5.74 13.88 7.17
C SER A 79 4.55 14.31 6.30
N LEU A 80 3.42 14.64 6.94
CA LEU A 80 2.23 15.17 6.25
C LEU A 80 2.54 16.42 5.39
N ARG A 81 3.49 17.25 5.84
CA ARG A 81 3.93 18.44 5.08
C ARG A 81 4.76 18.06 3.87
N CYS A 82 5.60 17.02 3.97
CA CYS A 82 6.34 16.47 2.85
C CYS A 82 5.37 15.92 1.80
N ALA A 83 4.45 15.05 2.22
CA ALA A 83 3.43 14.48 1.34
C ALA A 83 2.61 15.58 0.61
N ALA A 84 2.27 16.67 1.29
CA ALA A 84 1.57 17.82 0.67
C ALA A 84 2.37 18.45 -0.45
N LYS A 85 3.66 18.74 -0.22
CA LYS A 85 4.53 19.33 -1.24
C LYS A 85 4.75 18.37 -2.40
N SER A 86 4.97 17.09 -2.12
CA SER A 86 5.17 16.06 -3.14
C SER A 86 3.94 15.86 -4.01
N ALA A 87 2.73 15.81 -3.43
CA ALA A 87 1.49 15.72 -4.20
C ALA A 87 1.28 16.95 -5.11
N ALA A 88 1.62 18.15 -4.63
CA ALA A 88 1.55 19.36 -5.44
C ALA A 88 2.53 19.34 -6.61
N PHE A 89 3.78 18.94 -6.35
CA PHE A 89 4.79 18.79 -7.39
C PHE A 89 4.39 17.72 -8.42
N PHE A 90 3.79 16.62 -7.95
CA PHE A 90 3.24 15.59 -8.83
C PHE A 90 2.15 16.16 -9.75
N ALA A 91 1.20 16.95 -9.24
CA ALA A 91 0.19 17.60 -10.08
C ALA A 91 0.80 18.54 -11.13
N GLN A 92 1.87 19.27 -10.79
CA GLN A 92 2.61 20.10 -11.74
C GLN A 92 3.27 19.26 -12.84
N MET A 93 3.92 18.16 -12.46
CA MET A 93 4.55 17.23 -13.40
C MET A 93 3.54 16.60 -14.36
N MET A 94 2.32 16.34 -13.89
CA MET A 94 1.22 15.80 -14.69
C MET A 94 0.49 16.86 -15.53
N GLY A 95 0.87 18.14 -15.41
CA GLY A 95 0.20 19.22 -16.14
C GLY A 95 -1.24 19.44 -15.70
N TRP A 96 -1.56 19.27 -14.41
CA TRP A 96 -2.89 19.47 -13.86
C TRP A 96 -3.00 20.79 -13.09
N PRO A 97 -3.14 21.95 -13.78
CA PRO A 97 -3.05 23.27 -13.15
C PRO A 97 -4.17 23.57 -12.14
N LEU A 98 -5.27 22.82 -12.19
CA LEU A 98 -6.42 22.99 -11.30
C LEU A 98 -6.20 22.38 -9.91
N TYR A 99 -5.20 21.51 -9.73
CA TYR A 99 -4.95 20.85 -8.44
C TYR A 99 -3.75 21.47 -7.72
N GLY A 100 -4.06 22.35 -6.77
CA GLY A 100 -3.06 22.99 -5.91
C GLY A 100 -2.50 22.05 -4.83
N LYS A 101 -1.68 22.61 -3.93
CA LYS A 101 -1.13 21.87 -2.81
C LYS A 101 -2.23 21.52 -1.78
N PRO A 102 -2.44 20.23 -1.44
CA PRO A 102 -3.35 19.85 -0.36
C PRO A 102 -2.82 20.31 1.00
N SER A 103 -3.72 20.58 1.95
CA SER A 103 -3.32 20.88 3.32
C SER A 103 -2.81 19.61 4.03
N PRO A 104 -1.90 19.73 5.02
CA PRO A 104 -1.50 18.58 5.84
C PRO A 104 -2.69 17.88 6.52
N THR A 105 -3.73 18.65 6.91
CA THR A 105 -4.97 18.11 7.49
C THR A 105 -5.75 17.27 6.48
N THR A 106 -5.83 17.73 5.23
CA THR A 106 -6.45 16.97 4.13
C THR A 106 -5.78 15.62 3.94
N ILE A 107 -4.45 15.58 3.93
CA ILE A 107 -3.69 14.33 3.82
C ILE A 107 -3.91 13.43 5.03
N ARG A 108 -3.87 14.00 6.25
CA ARG A 108 -4.16 13.26 7.47
C ARG A 108 -5.53 12.58 7.38
N ASN A 109 -6.54 13.28 6.88
CA ASN A 109 -7.88 12.71 6.71
C ASN A 109 -7.91 11.56 5.69
N TRP A 110 -7.14 11.63 4.61
CA TRP A 110 -7.01 10.51 3.66
C TRP A 110 -6.35 9.30 4.31
N VAL A 111 -5.23 9.52 5.01
CA VAL A 111 -4.51 8.46 5.75
C VAL A 111 -5.43 7.80 6.78
N LEU A 112 -6.17 8.59 7.57
CA LEU A 112 -7.11 8.06 8.55
C LEU A 112 -8.27 7.30 7.92
N ARG A 113 -8.81 7.75 6.79
CA ARG A 113 -9.86 7.02 6.07
C ARG A 113 -9.36 5.68 5.54
N CYS A 114 -8.15 5.64 4.99
CA CYS A 114 -7.50 4.39 4.57
C CYS A 114 -7.27 3.45 5.77
N GLY A 115 -6.76 3.99 6.88
CA GLY A 115 -6.56 3.21 8.11
C GLY A 115 -7.87 2.67 8.68
N TYR A 116 -8.93 3.49 8.74
CA TYR A 116 -10.25 3.08 9.18
C TYR A 116 -10.84 1.98 8.30
N TYR A 117 -10.77 2.15 6.97
CA TYR A 117 -11.16 1.11 6.03
C TYR A 117 -10.38 -0.19 6.26
N ALA A 118 -9.07 -0.11 6.48
CA ALA A 118 -8.23 -1.29 6.74
C ALA A 118 -8.62 -2.03 8.03
N LEU A 119 -9.13 -1.34 9.06
CA LEU A 119 -9.60 -1.94 10.31
C LEU A 119 -10.97 -2.61 10.18
N GLU A 120 -11.85 -2.03 9.38
CA GLU A 120 -13.17 -2.60 9.10
C GLU A 120 -13.11 -3.75 8.10
N TYR A 121 -12.14 -3.69 7.17
CA TYR A 121 -11.95 -4.67 6.13
C TYR A 121 -11.60 -6.03 6.73
N THR A 122 -12.61 -6.90 6.77
CA THR A 122 -12.48 -8.29 7.21
C THR A 122 -12.15 -9.16 6.01
N ARG A 123 -10.97 -9.78 6.04
CA ARG A 123 -10.63 -10.86 5.12
C ARG A 123 -11.28 -12.15 5.60
N ASP A 124 -11.56 -13.06 4.68
CA ASP A 124 -11.93 -14.43 5.03
C ASP A 124 -10.69 -15.19 5.50
N LEU A 125 -10.31 -14.97 6.76
CA LEU A 125 -9.17 -15.61 7.39
C LEU A 125 -9.56 -17.02 7.85
N GLN A 126 -8.83 -18.02 7.34
CA GLN A 126 -9.10 -19.42 7.62
C GLN A 126 -7.85 -20.17 8.07
N GLY A 127 -8.07 -21.15 8.95
CA GLY A 127 -7.05 -22.07 9.43
C GLY A 127 -6.53 -21.71 10.81
N ASP A 128 -5.31 -22.17 11.09
CA ASP A 128 -4.70 -22.09 12.40
C ASP A 128 -3.85 -20.82 12.54
N TYR A 129 -4.01 -20.11 13.65
CA TYR A 129 -3.34 -18.84 13.93
C TYR A 129 -2.77 -18.82 15.35
N VAL A 130 -1.69 -18.06 15.50
CA VAL A 130 -1.17 -17.62 16.79
C VAL A 130 -1.49 -16.15 16.94
N VAL A 131 -1.95 -15.76 18.13
CA VAL A 131 -2.24 -14.35 18.40
C VAL A 131 -1.10 -13.73 19.18
N ILE A 132 -0.67 -12.53 18.78
CA ILE A 132 0.16 -11.64 19.59
C ILE A 132 -0.77 -10.54 20.09
N ILE A 133 -0.89 -10.39 21.40
CA ILE A 133 -1.77 -9.41 22.02
C ILE A 133 -1.03 -8.61 23.07
N ASP A 134 -1.14 -7.30 22.97
CA ASP A 134 -0.42 -6.37 23.83
C ASP A 134 -1.21 -5.08 24.05
N GLU A 135 -0.97 -4.47 25.21
CA GLU A 135 -1.56 -3.21 25.63
C GLU A 135 -0.52 -2.09 25.51
N SER A 136 -0.85 -1.01 24.83
CA SER A 136 0.06 0.11 24.67
C SER A 136 0.33 0.82 25.99
N ILE A 137 1.43 1.57 26.02
CA ILE A 137 1.63 2.63 27.01
C ILE A 137 0.46 3.62 26.90
N GLN A 138 0.12 4.25 28.02
CA GLN A 138 -0.99 5.20 28.11
C GLN A 138 -0.79 6.39 27.16
N ILE A 139 -1.76 6.57 26.25
CA ILE A 139 -1.87 7.72 25.36
C ILE A 139 -2.92 8.66 25.98
N GLY A 140 -2.47 9.70 26.68
CA GLY A 140 -3.35 10.57 27.43
C GLY A 140 -3.98 9.84 28.62
N LYS A 141 -5.28 9.55 28.56
CA LYS A 141 -6.02 8.80 29.59
C LYS A 141 -6.41 7.39 29.15
N GLU A 142 -6.00 6.98 27.96
CA GLU A 142 -6.46 5.78 27.30
C GLU A 142 -5.30 4.88 26.92
N LYS A 143 -5.60 3.63 26.63
CA LYS A 143 -4.66 2.61 26.21
C LYS A 143 -5.25 1.82 25.05
N LEU A 144 -4.41 1.55 24.08
CA LEU A 144 -4.72 0.74 22.91
C LEU A 144 -4.48 -0.72 23.25
N LEU A 145 -5.45 -1.58 22.97
CA LEU A 145 -5.23 -3.02 22.93
C LEU A 145 -5.16 -3.44 21.46
N LEU A 146 -4.08 -4.10 21.08
CA LEU A 146 -3.85 -4.59 19.73
C LEU A 146 -3.77 -6.11 19.72
N MET A 147 -4.52 -6.73 18.81
CA MET A 147 -4.53 -8.17 18.58
C MET A 147 -4.08 -8.47 17.16
N LEU A 148 -2.89 -9.02 17.02
CA LEU A 148 -2.31 -9.44 15.75
C LEU A 148 -2.41 -10.96 15.60
N GLY A 149 -2.82 -11.43 14.44
CA GLY A 149 -2.86 -12.84 14.08
C GLY A 149 -1.72 -13.19 13.14
N VAL A 150 -0.96 -14.23 13.46
CA VAL A 150 0.07 -14.80 12.59
C VAL A 150 -0.43 -16.18 12.16
N LYS A 151 -0.52 -16.40 10.86
CA LYS A 151 -0.97 -17.69 10.32
C LYS A 151 0.08 -18.76 10.61
N VAL A 152 -0.36 -19.96 10.95
CA VAL A 152 0.51 -21.12 11.15
C VAL A 152 0.08 -22.22 10.20
N ASP A 153 0.89 -22.45 9.17
CA ASP A 153 0.70 -23.58 8.27
C ASP A 153 1.47 -24.81 8.74
N ALA A 154 0.95 -26.00 8.42
CA ALA A 154 1.58 -27.26 8.80
C ALA A 154 2.98 -27.38 8.16
N GLY A 155 4.00 -27.66 9.00
CA GLY A 155 5.39 -27.80 8.56
C GLY A 155 6.13 -26.45 8.37
N GLN A 156 5.49 -25.33 8.69
CA GLN A 156 6.13 -24.03 8.62
C GLN A 156 7.10 -23.84 9.81
N CYS A 157 8.39 -23.71 9.49
CA CYS A 157 9.41 -23.30 10.45
C CYS A 157 9.88 -21.90 10.06
N TYR A 158 9.66 -20.92 10.93
CA TYR A 158 10.19 -19.59 10.75
C TYR A 158 11.64 -19.55 11.26
N SER A 159 12.60 -19.69 10.34
CA SER A 159 14.01 -19.38 10.60
C SER A 159 14.34 -17.90 10.37
N ALA A 160 13.34 -17.09 10.00
CA ALA A 160 13.46 -15.65 9.79
C ALA A 160 12.51 -14.88 10.74
N PRO A 161 12.89 -13.67 11.19
CA PRO A 161 11.99 -12.81 11.96
C PRO A 161 10.71 -12.48 11.17
N LEU A 162 9.58 -12.43 11.87
CA LEU A 162 8.32 -11.98 11.29
C LEU A 162 8.43 -10.52 10.84
N CYS A 163 7.81 -10.20 9.72
CA CYS A 163 7.63 -8.84 9.24
C CYS A 163 6.14 -8.44 9.27
N GLY A 164 5.86 -7.16 9.01
CA GLY A 164 4.48 -6.65 9.01
C GLY A 164 3.55 -7.31 7.98
N LEU A 165 4.09 -8.03 6.98
CA LEU A 165 3.31 -8.78 6.00
C LEU A 165 2.89 -10.17 6.50
N ASP A 166 3.54 -10.68 7.55
CA ASP A 166 3.25 -12.01 8.13
C ASP A 166 2.14 -11.95 9.20
N ALA A 167 1.70 -10.73 9.54
CA ALA A 167 0.70 -10.49 10.58
C ALA A 167 -0.54 -9.80 10.01
N GLU A 168 -1.72 -10.24 10.47
CA GLU A 168 -3.01 -9.63 10.19
C GLU A 168 -3.52 -8.95 11.45
N VAL A 169 -4.10 -7.74 11.33
CA VAL A 169 -4.73 -7.06 12.46
C VAL A 169 -6.11 -7.69 12.69
N LEU A 170 -6.23 -8.53 13.73
CA LEU A 170 -7.49 -9.19 14.07
C LEU A 170 -8.43 -8.27 14.85
N GLY A 171 -7.87 -7.36 15.65
CA GLY A 171 -8.64 -6.42 16.45
C GLY A 171 -7.78 -5.29 16.99
N MET A 172 -8.39 -4.12 17.13
CA MET A 172 -7.73 -2.94 17.71
C MET A 172 -8.78 -2.06 18.37
N GLU A 173 -8.61 -1.75 19.66
CA GLU A 173 -9.56 -0.91 20.40
C GLU A 173 -8.85 -0.04 21.44
N VAL A 174 -9.42 1.14 21.72
CA VAL A 174 -8.91 2.08 22.71
C VAL A 174 -9.90 2.17 23.87
N GLN A 175 -9.41 1.98 25.09
CA GLN A 175 -10.21 2.16 26.31
C GLN A 175 -9.38 2.85 27.41
N LYS A 176 -10.06 3.41 28.42
CA LYS A 176 -9.38 4.01 29.59
C LYS A 176 -8.64 2.97 30.44
N SER A 177 -9.17 1.75 30.52
CA SER A 177 -8.57 0.65 31.24
C SER A 177 -8.98 -0.70 30.65
N TRP A 178 -8.05 -1.64 30.65
CA TRP A 178 -8.27 -3.00 30.19
C TRP A 178 -8.27 -3.96 31.38
N THR A 179 -9.43 -4.55 31.66
CA THR A 179 -9.59 -5.61 32.67
C THR A 179 -9.63 -6.96 31.99
N GLY A 180 -9.31 -8.04 32.72
CA GLY A 180 -9.39 -9.40 32.17
C GLY A 180 -10.72 -9.73 31.47
N PRO A 181 -11.90 -9.41 32.05
CA PRO A 181 -13.18 -9.58 31.38
C PRO A 181 -13.34 -8.76 30.08
N PHE A 182 -12.87 -7.51 30.06
CA PHE A 182 -12.95 -6.68 28.85
C PHE A 182 -12.03 -7.20 27.73
N ILE A 183 -10.83 -7.64 28.08
CA ILE A 183 -9.91 -8.25 27.11
C ILE A 183 -10.51 -9.56 26.57
N ALA A 184 -11.07 -10.41 27.44
CA ALA A 184 -11.67 -11.67 27.03
C ALA A 184 -12.83 -11.45 26.05
N ARG A 185 -13.69 -10.47 26.35
CA ARG A 185 -14.77 -10.04 25.46
C ARG A 185 -14.23 -9.50 24.14
N PHE A 186 -13.23 -8.62 24.19
CA PHE A 186 -12.60 -8.07 22.99
C PHE A 186 -12.05 -9.16 22.06
N ILE A 187 -11.40 -10.19 22.62
CA ILE A 187 -10.92 -11.35 21.84
C ILE A 187 -12.10 -12.09 21.20
N GLN A 188 -13.14 -12.41 21.97
CA GLN A 188 -14.32 -13.13 21.47
C GLN A 188 -15.07 -12.35 20.37
N ASP A 189 -15.30 -11.06 20.60
CA ASP A 189 -16.00 -10.17 19.67
C ASP A 189 -15.23 -10.08 18.34
N ASN A 190 -13.90 -9.96 18.37
CA ASN A 190 -13.09 -9.94 17.15
C ASN A 190 -13.02 -11.32 16.46
N LEU A 191 -12.91 -12.42 17.21
CA LEU A 191 -12.93 -13.77 16.62
C LEU A 191 -14.27 -14.11 15.97
N SER A 192 -15.38 -13.56 16.46
CA SER A 192 -16.70 -13.76 15.86
C SER A 192 -16.80 -13.27 14.41
N ARG A 193 -15.91 -12.32 14.02
CA ARG A 193 -15.79 -11.81 12.64
C ARG A 193 -15.07 -12.80 11.71
N TYR A 194 -14.39 -13.81 12.25
CA TYR A 194 -13.55 -14.75 11.51
C TYR A 194 -13.89 -16.22 11.87
N PRO A 195 -15.05 -16.75 11.44
CA PRO A 195 -15.53 -18.07 11.84
C PRO A 195 -14.61 -19.23 11.40
N GLY A 196 -13.78 -19.03 10.37
CA GLY A 196 -12.82 -20.00 9.88
C GLY A 196 -11.47 -19.99 10.61
N LEU A 197 -11.23 -19.01 11.49
CA LEU A 197 -9.97 -18.81 12.19
C LEU A 197 -9.96 -19.55 13.54
N LYS A 198 -8.89 -20.30 13.79
CA LYS A 198 -8.69 -21.04 15.05
C LYS A 198 -7.39 -20.60 15.73
N LEU A 199 -7.50 -20.14 16.97
CA LEU A 199 -6.32 -19.80 17.76
C LEU A 199 -5.68 -21.04 18.38
N LYS A 200 -4.37 -21.21 18.22
CA LYS A 200 -3.58 -22.25 18.89
C LYS A 200 -3.09 -21.82 20.25
N TYR A 201 -2.49 -20.63 20.30
CA TYR A 201 -2.01 -20.01 21.53
C TYR A 201 -1.87 -18.49 21.34
N ALA A 202 -1.74 -17.80 22.48
CA ALA A 202 -1.45 -16.39 22.56
C ALA A 202 0.00 -16.14 22.97
N VAL A 203 0.59 -15.07 22.46
CA VAL A 203 1.82 -14.47 22.94
C VAL A 203 1.46 -13.13 23.56
N SER A 204 1.79 -12.94 24.82
CA SER A 204 1.58 -11.68 25.53
C SER A 204 2.63 -11.50 26.62
N ASP A 205 2.71 -10.29 27.15
CA ASP A 205 3.45 -10.02 28.38
C ASP A 205 2.81 -10.73 29.61
N GLN A 206 3.32 -10.41 30.80
CA GLN A 206 2.79 -10.92 32.07
C GLN A 206 1.79 -9.98 32.74
N GLY A 207 1.15 -9.09 31.98
CA GLY A 207 0.10 -8.20 32.47
C GLY A 207 -1.03 -9.00 33.12
N THR A 208 -1.37 -8.65 34.37
CA THR A 208 -2.34 -9.41 35.18
C THR A 208 -3.71 -9.51 34.52
N SER A 209 -4.17 -8.45 33.86
CA SER A 209 -5.41 -8.43 33.07
C SER A 209 -5.35 -9.40 31.88
N LEU A 210 -4.25 -9.41 31.12
CA LEU A 210 -4.06 -10.32 29.99
C LEU A 210 -4.03 -11.78 30.47
N LEU A 211 -3.28 -12.06 31.53
CA LEU A 211 -3.25 -13.40 32.15
C LEU A 211 -4.63 -13.87 32.60
N ALA A 212 -5.41 -12.99 33.22
CA ALA A 212 -6.77 -13.30 33.64
C ALA A 212 -7.68 -13.62 32.44
N ALA A 213 -7.56 -12.86 31.34
CA ALA A 213 -8.33 -13.08 30.12
C ALA A 213 -7.97 -14.40 29.41
N MET A 214 -6.69 -14.73 29.29
CA MET A 214 -6.26 -15.99 28.66
C MET A 214 -6.75 -17.20 29.46
N ARG A 215 -6.69 -17.11 30.80
CA ARG A 215 -7.21 -18.16 31.69
C ARG A 215 -8.72 -18.33 31.55
N SER A 216 -9.49 -17.23 31.52
CA SER A 216 -10.94 -17.32 31.39
C SER A 216 -11.37 -17.90 30.02
N LEU A 217 -10.58 -17.67 28.97
CA LEU A 217 -10.81 -18.22 27.64
C LEU A 217 -10.23 -19.63 27.44
N SER A 218 -9.52 -20.19 28.44
CA SER A 218 -8.75 -21.44 28.29
C SER A 218 -7.80 -21.42 27.09
N LEU A 219 -7.25 -20.25 26.74
CA LEU A 219 -6.34 -20.06 25.62
C LEU A 219 -4.89 -20.28 26.10
N PRO A 220 -4.15 -21.26 25.56
CA PRO A 220 -2.75 -21.45 25.92
C PRO A 220 -1.95 -20.18 25.64
N ARG A 221 -0.96 -19.89 26.49
CA ARG A 221 -0.19 -18.64 26.41
C ARG A 221 1.30 -18.89 26.56
N ALA A 222 2.07 -18.32 25.65
CA ALA A 222 3.51 -18.14 25.77
C ALA A 222 3.82 -16.72 26.28
N SER A 223 4.76 -16.59 27.21
CA SER A 223 5.25 -15.28 27.64
C SER A 223 6.17 -14.65 26.60
N ASP A 224 6.12 -13.33 26.46
CA ASP A 224 7.18 -12.58 25.83
C ASP A 224 8.51 -12.80 26.56
N CYS A 225 9.51 -13.31 25.83
CA CYS A 225 10.84 -13.59 26.35
C CYS A 225 11.55 -12.31 26.80
N SER A 226 11.32 -11.17 26.15
CA SER A 226 11.97 -9.90 26.48
C SER A 226 11.53 -9.42 27.87
N HIS A 227 10.24 -9.53 28.17
CA HIS A 227 9.70 -9.21 29.48
C HIS A 227 10.20 -10.17 30.56
N VAL A 228 10.26 -11.48 30.27
CA VAL A 228 10.80 -12.48 31.20
C VAL A 228 12.27 -12.19 31.52
N MET A 229 13.10 -11.94 30.50
CA MET A 229 14.51 -11.62 30.67
C MET A 229 14.71 -10.31 31.42
N MET A 230 13.94 -9.26 31.09
CA MET A 230 14.03 -7.97 31.77
C MET A 230 13.69 -8.08 33.26
N ASN A 231 12.67 -8.86 33.62
CA ASN A 231 12.34 -9.08 35.02
C ASN A 231 13.46 -9.84 35.75
N ALA A 232 14.05 -10.86 35.13
CA ALA A 232 15.18 -11.57 35.72
C ALA A 232 16.40 -10.64 35.93
N VAL A 233 16.68 -9.75 34.97
CA VAL A 233 17.75 -8.74 35.12
C VAL A 233 17.44 -7.76 36.25
N LYS A 234 16.19 -7.28 36.37
CA LYS A 234 15.77 -6.41 37.48
C LYS A 234 15.90 -7.09 38.84
N ASP A 235 15.59 -8.38 38.92
CA ASP A 235 15.71 -9.14 40.16
C ASP A 235 17.19 -9.31 40.58
N ILE A 236 18.09 -9.47 39.62
CA ILE A 236 19.53 -9.62 39.87
C ILE A 236 20.17 -8.28 40.29
N PHE A 237 19.86 -7.20 39.59
CA PHE A 237 20.56 -5.91 39.73
C PHE A 237 19.76 -4.83 40.46
N GLY A 238 18.52 -5.09 40.86
CA GLY A 238 17.63 -4.08 41.45
C GLY A 238 18.11 -3.50 42.78
N GLN A 239 19.09 -4.13 43.43
CA GLN A 239 19.73 -3.66 44.67
C GLN A 239 21.20 -3.24 44.47
N ASP A 240 21.70 -3.23 43.23
CA ASP A 240 23.07 -2.85 42.94
C ASP A 240 23.20 -1.31 42.93
N GLU A 241 23.77 -0.75 44.00
CA GLU A 241 23.99 0.70 44.16
C GLU A 241 24.87 1.31 43.07
N ALA A 242 25.69 0.52 42.37
CA ALA A 242 26.54 1.02 41.29
C ALA A 242 25.78 1.22 39.95
N LEU A 243 24.58 0.65 39.83
CA LEU A 243 23.72 0.70 38.63
C LEU A 243 22.40 1.47 38.85
N SER A 244 22.11 1.91 40.08
CA SER A 244 20.96 2.76 40.44
C SER A 244 21.20 4.24 40.14
#